data_AF-A0A3A8GYF6-F1
#
_entry.id   AF-A0A3A8GYF6-F1
#
_cell.length_a   1.000
_cell.length_b   1.000
_cell.length_c   1.000
_cell.angle_alpha   90.00
_cell.angle_beta   90.00
_cell.angle_gamma   90.00
#
_symmetry.space_group_name_H-M   'P 1'
#
loop_
_entity.id
_entity.type
_entity.pdbx_description
1 polymer ?
#
loop_
_entity_poly.entity_id
_entity_poly.type
_entity_poly.pdbx_seq_one_letter_code
_entity_poly.pdbx_strand_id
1 'polypeptide(L)'
;MTYARFLGLFVVLPILFLLVRYRRTLSWRGLAPMGLLLIIVYAATSPWDNMAVKWGLWGFDPERIWGVKLGYLPLEEYLFFGLQTLLVGLWARDRLERALAKKPRPVAQEQKSVRAERALEPSEVSP
;
A
#
# COMPACT_ATOMS: atom_id res chain seq x y z
N MET A 1 -27.39 -2.86 7.59
CA MET A 1 -26.56 -2.29 6.51
C MET A 1 -26.15 -3.45 5.62
N THR A 2 -26.33 -3.37 4.31
CA THR A 2 -25.83 -4.41 3.38
C THR A 2 -24.31 -4.37 3.31
N TYR A 3 -23.69 -5.50 2.97
CA TYR A 3 -22.23 -5.59 2.90
C TYR A 3 -21.66 -4.63 1.84
N ALA A 4 -22.34 -4.52 0.70
CA ALA A 4 -22.00 -3.53 -0.32
C ALA A 4 -22.04 -2.08 0.17
N ARG A 5 -23.00 -1.72 1.03
CA ARG A 5 -23.08 -0.36 1.60
C ARG A 5 -21.93 -0.11 2.56
N PHE A 6 -21.52 -1.13 3.32
CA PHE A 6 -20.31 -1.06 4.15
C PHE A 6 -19.07 -0.84 3.28
N LEU A 7 -18.88 -1.64 2.23
CA LEU A 7 -17.77 -1.48 1.28
C LEU A 7 -17.72 -0.07 0.67
N GLY A 8 -18.88 0.44 0.22
CA GLY A 8 -18.98 1.77 -0.36
C GLY A 8 -18.56 2.88 0.61
N LEU A 9 -19.06 2.85 1.84
CA LEU A 9 -18.86 3.92 2.81
C LEU A 9 -17.48 3.87 3.48
N PHE A 10 -17.02 2.67 3.86
CA PHE A 10 -15.82 2.51 4.69
C PHE A 10 -14.57 2.15 3.90
N VAL A 11 -14.70 1.70 2.65
CA VAL A 11 -13.56 1.29 1.84
C VAL A 11 -13.44 2.14 0.59
N VAL A 12 -14.49 2.21 -0.23
CA VAL A 12 -14.45 2.95 -1.50
C VAL A 12 -14.29 4.46 -1.25
N LEU A 13 -15.04 5.05 -0.32
CA LEU A 13 -14.96 6.49 -0.06
C LEU A 13 -13.55 6.92 0.41
N PRO A 14 -12.89 6.24 1.37
CA PRO A 14 -11.49 6.52 1.69
C PRO A 14 -10.52 6.30 0.52
N ILE A 15 -10.71 5.26 -0.30
CA ILE A 15 -9.88 5.04 -1.50
C ILE A 15 -10.01 6.22 -2.46
N LEU A 16 -11.22 6.67 -2.76
CA LEU A 16 -11.46 7.82 -3.63
C LEU A 16 -10.78 9.07 -3.07
N PHE A 17 -10.89 9.30 -1.76
CA PHE A 17 -10.19 10.40 -1.11
C PHE A 17 -8.66 10.31 -1.28
N LEU A 18 -8.05 9.13 -1.07
CA LEU A 18 -6.62 8.93 -1.26
C LEU A 18 -6.20 9.09 -2.73
N LEU A 19 -7.01 8.59 -3.67
CA LEU A 19 -6.77 8.75 -5.11
C LEU A 19 -6.78 10.23 -5.50
N VAL A 20 -7.76 11.01 -5.05
CA VAL A 20 -7.83 12.45 -5.29
C VAL A 20 -6.62 13.16 -4.66
N ARG A 21 -6.25 12.78 -3.42
CA ARG A 21 -5.14 13.37 -2.67
C ARG A 21 -3.76 13.09 -3.30
N TYR A 22 -3.60 11.92 -3.92
CA TYR A 22 -2.33 11.45 -4.51
C TYR A 22 -2.33 11.42 -6.04
N ARG A 23 -3.38 11.95 -6.71
CA ARG A 23 -3.52 11.93 -8.18
C ARG A 23 -2.31 12.45 -8.96
N ARG A 24 -1.52 13.35 -8.36
CA ARG A 24 -0.33 13.98 -8.96
C ARG A 24 0.94 13.13 -8.82
N THR A 25 0.97 12.16 -7.92
CA THR A 25 2.13 11.29 -7.64
C THR A 25 1.91 9.85 -8.08
N LEU A 26 0.71 9.50 -8.59
CA LEU A 26 0.43 8.21 -9.18
C LEU A 26 1.20 8.06 -10.50
N SER A 27 2.29 7.30 -10.47
CA SER A 27 3.00 6.82 -11.66
C SER A 27 2.74 5.33 -11.83
N TRP A 28 2.63 4.87 -13.09
CA TRP A 28 2.49 3.45 -13.43
C TRP A 28 3.55 2.57 -12.78
N ARG A 29 4.80 3.07 -12.69
CA ARG A 29 5.90 2.37 -12.00
C ARG A 29 5.66 2.25 -10.49
N GLY A 30 5.01 3.24 -9.88
CA GLY A 30 4.64 3.23 -8.47
C GLY A 30 3.44 2.33 -8.16
N LEU A 31 2.63 1.99 -9.16
CA LEU A 31 1.47 1.11 -9.04
C LEU A 31 1.80 -0.36 -9.36
N ALA A 32 2.91 -0.65 -10.05
CA ALA A 32 3.30 -2.01 -10.39
C ALA A 32 3.43 -2.95 -9.16
N PRO A 33 4.03 -2.54 -8.02
CA PRO A 33 4.04 -3.35 -6.81
C PRO A 33 2.64 -3.64 -6.27
N MET A 34 1.69 -2.70 -6.45
CA MET A 34 0.30 -2.87 -6.03
C MET A 34 -0.40 -3.95 -6.85
N GLY A 35 -0.16 -4.00 -8.15
CA GLY A 35 -0.69 -5.04 -9.03
C GLY A 35 -0.19 -6.43 -8.60
N LEU A 36 1.10 -6.55 -8.32
CA LEU A 36 1.68 -7.80 -7.81
C LEU A 36 1.08 -8.18 -6.45
N LEU A 37 0.94 -7.21 -5.54
CA LEU A 37 0.31 -7.44 -4.23
C LEU A 37 -1.13 -7.93 -4.36
N LEU A 38 -1.92 -7.37 -5.28
CA LEU A 38 -3.28 -7.85 -5.52
C LEU A 38 -3.29 -9.31 -5.96
N ILE A 39 -2.41 -9.70 -6.90
CA ILE A 39 -2.30 -11.09 -7.35
C ILE A 39 -1.96 -12.01 -6.18
N ILE A 40 -0.97 -11.65 -5.36
CA ILE A 40 -0.55 -12.43 -4.20
C ILE A 40 -1.70 -12.56 -3.19
N VAL A 41 -2.37 -11.45 -2.88
CA VAL A 41 -3.50 -11.45 -1.93
C VAL A 41 -4.60 -12.37 -2.45
N TYR A 42 -5.06 -12.21 -3.69
CA TYR A 42 -6.11 -13.09 -4.21
C TYR A 42 -5.70 -14.56 -4.24
N ALA A 43 -4.46 -14.87 -4.63
CA ALA A 43 -3.96 -16.24 -4.67
C ALA A 43 -3.86 -16.86 -3.28
N ALA A 44 -3.48 -16.07 -2.26
CA ALA A 44 -3.31 -16.56 -0.90
C ALA A 44 -4.62 -16.61 -0.11
N THR A 45 -5.47 -15.58 -0.20
CA THR A 45 -6.69 -15.48 0.61
C THR A 45 -7.83 -16.29 0.03
N SER A 46 -8.06 -16.24 -1.28
CA SER A 46 -9.24 -16.87 -1.89
C SER A 46 -9.38 -18.37 -1.60
N PRO A 47 -8.31 -19.21 -1.70
CA PRO A 47 -8.44 -20.63 -1.42
C PRO A 47 -8.73 -20.94 0.05
N TRP A 48 -8.04 -20.24 0.95
CA TRP A 48 -8.21 -20.41 2.38
C TRP A 48 -9.62 -20.01 2.82
N ASP A 49 -10.08 -18.86 2.34
CA ASP A 49 -11.37 -18.31 2.72
C ASP A 49 -12.54 -19.16 2.20
N ASN A 50 -12.44 -19.63 0.95
CA ASN A 50 -13.39 -20.59 0.39
C ASN A 50 -13.45 -21.89 1.18
N MET A 51 -12.30 -22.38 1.65
CA MET A 51 -12.26 -23.60 2.47
C MET A 51 -12.89 -23.37 3.84
N ALA A 52 -12.63 -22.23 4.47
CA ALA A 52 -13.20 -21.89 5.78
C ALA A 52 -14.73 -21.81 5.73
N VAL A 53 -15.29 -21.18 4.69
CA VAL A 53 -16.75 -21.12 4.48
C VAL A 53 -17.30 -22.50 4.14
N LYS A 54 -16.62 -23.29 3.31
CA LYS A 54 -17.01 -24.66 2.97
C LYS A 54 -17.07 -25.58 4.19
N TRP A 55 -16.15 -25.40 5.14
CA TRP A 55 -16.13 -26.15 6.41
C TRP A 55 -17.06 -25.57 7.48
N GLY A 56 -17.76 -24.47 7.19
CA GLY A 56 -18.70 -23.86 8.12
C GLY A 56 -18.04 -23.19 9.32
N LEU A 57 -16.74 -22.84 9.22
CA LEU A 57 -16.08 -22.05 10.27
C LEU A 57 -16.78 -20.70 10.46
N TRP A 58 -17.29 -20.13 9.36
CA TRP A 58 -18.05 -18.90 9.33
C TRP A 58 -18.89 -18.82 8.04
N GLY A 59 -19.85 -17.90 7.99
CA GLY A 59 -20.77 -17.77 6.87
C GLY A 59 -21.39 -16.38 6.75
N PHE A 60 -22.20 -16.21 5.71
CA PHE A 60 -22.79 -14.92 5.34
C PHE A 60 -24.31 -15.00 5.36
N ASP A 61 -24.93 -13.97 5.93
CA ASP A 61 -26.39 -13.77 5.93
C ASP A 61 -26.87 -13.44 4.51
N PRO A 62 -27.70 -14.29 3.87
CA PRO A 62 -28.20 -14.09 2.52
C PRO A 62 -28.93 -12.76 2.32
N GLU A 63 -29.55 -12.20 3.36
CA GLU A 63 -30.31 -10.95 3.27
C GLU A 63 -29.40 -9.70 3.22
N ARG A 64 -28.11 -9.86 3.55
CA ARG A 64 -27.15 -8.75 3.65
C ARG A 64 -26.16 -8.70 2.49
N ILE A 65 -26.14 -9.73 1.66
CA ILE A 65 -25.31 -9.86 0.46
C ILE A 65 -26.17 -9.74 -0.80
N TRP A 66 -25.55 -9.47 -1.93
CA TRP A 66 -26.18 -9.39 -3.24
C TRP A 66 -26.57 -10.75 -3.82
N GLY A 67 -26.20 -11.85 -3.15
CA GLY A 67 -26.52 -13.21 -3.58
C GLY A 67 -25.63 -13.74 -4.71
N VAL A 68 -24.72 -12.93 -5.26
CA VAL A 68 -23.73 -13.36 -6.25
C VAL A 68 -22.57 -14.04 -5.54
N LYS A 69 -22.38 -15.34 -5.78
CA LYS A 69 -21.29 -16.13 -5.18
C LYS A 69 -20.33 -16.64 -6.25
N LEU A 70 -19.05 -16.60 -5.93
CA LEU A 70 -17.97 -17.24 -6.69
C LEU A 70 -17.39 -18.34 -5.81
N GLY A 71 -17.60 -19.60 -6.19
CA GLY A 71 -17.33 -20.72 -5.31
C GLY A 71 -18.27 -20.69 -4.09
N TYR A 72 -17.70 -20.55 -2.90
CA TYR A 72 -18.44 -20.51 -1.62
C TYR A 72 -18.57 -19.08 -1.07
N LEU A 73 -17.76 -18.14 -1.57
CA LEU A 73 -17.73 -16.75 -1.11
C LEU A 73 -18.67 -15.84 -1.91
N PRO A 74 -19.29 -14.83 -1.26
CA PRO A 74 -19.97 -13.76 -1.95
C PRO A 74 -18.96 -12.87 -2.71
N LEU A 75 -19.39 -12.28 -3.83
CA LEU A 75 -18.58 -11.38 -4.65
C LEU A 75 -18.03 -10.19 -3.84
N GLU A 76 -18.79 -9.72 -2.87
CA GLU A 76 -18.43 -8.64 -1.97
C GLU A 76 -17.15 -8.94 -1.17
N GLU A 77 -16.90 -10.20 -0.83
CA GLU A 77 -15.68 -10.59 -0.11
C GLU A 77 -14.44 -10.46 -1.01
N TYR A 78 -14.57 -10.84 -2.29
CA TYR A 78 -13.52 -10.62 -3.27
C TYR A 78 -13.26 -9.14 -3.52
N LEU A 79 -14.32 -8.32 -3.55
CA LEU A 79 -14.19 -6.87 -3.62
C LEU A 79 -13.50 -6.33 -2.37
N PHE A 80 -13.83 -6.85 -1.19
CA PHE A 80 -13.21 -6.47 0.07
C PHE A 80 -11.70 -6.71 0.03
N PHE A 81 -11.24 -7.90 -0.37
CA PHE A 81 -9.81 -8.21 -0.47
C PHE A 81 -9.05 -7.21 -1.35
N GLY A 82 -9.56 -6.94 -2.54
CA GLY A 82 -8.93 -6.03 -3.49
C GLY A 82 -8.95 -4.58 -3.00
N LEU A 83 -10.13 -4.09 -2.62
CA LEU A 83 -10.30 -2.71 -2.17
C LEU A 83 -9.50 -2.44 -0.89
N GLN A 84 -9.53 -3.34 0.09
CA GLN A 84 -8.78 -3.20 1.32
C GLN A 84 -7.26 -3.17 1.06
N THR A 85 -6.78 -4.04 0.16
CA THR A 85 -5.37 -4.03 -0.27
C THR A 85 -5.00 -2.71 -0.92
N LEU A 86 -5.86 -2.16 -1.76
CA LEU A 86 -5.64 -0.84 -2.38
C LEU A 86 -5.64 0.29 -1.36
N LEU A 87 -6.59 0.30 -0.42
CA LEU A 87 -6.70 1.32 0.61
C LEU A 87 -5.42 1.38 1.46
N VAL A 88 -5.05 0.24 2.04
CA VAL A 88 -3.87 0.14 2.91
C VAL A 88 -2.60 0.32 2.10
N GLY A 89 -2.53 -0.24 0.89
CA GLY A 89 -1.38 -0.12 0.01
C GLY A 89 -1.11 1.31 -0.42
N LEU A 90 -2.13 2.07 -0.85
CA LEU A 90 -1.98 3.48 -1.24
C LEU A 90 -1.49 4.33 -0.07
N TRP A 91 -2.04 4.08 1.12
CA TRP A 91 -1.62 4.76 2.34
C TRP A 91 -0.18 4.40 2.73
N ALA A 92 0.17 3.12 2.74
CA ALA A 92 1.49 2.62 3.11
C ALA A 92 2.57 3.12 2.15
N ARG A 93 2.27 3.13 0.84
CA ARG A 93 3.17 3.65 -0.20
C ARG A 93 3.54 5.11 0.07
N ASP A 94 2.55 5.94 0.35
CA ASP A 94 2.78 7.35 0.67
C ASP A 94 3.61 7.53 1.96
N ARG A 95 3.37 6.71 2.99
CA ARG A 95 4.22 6.73 4.19
C ARG A 95 5.65 6.32 3.90
N LEU A 96 5.84 5.30 3.08
CA LEU A 96 7.16 4.80 2.68
C LEU A 96 7.92 5.86 1.88
N GLU A 97 7.28 6.51 0.91
CA GLU A 97 7.91 7.59 0.13
C GLU A 97 8.37 8.73 1.02
N ARG A 98 7.56 9.15 2.00
CA ARG A 98 7.95 10.18 2.98
C ARG A 98 9.11 9.74 3.86
N ALA A 99 9.11 8.49 4.33
CA ALA A 99 10.18 7.96 5.17
C ALA A 99 11.50 7.88 4.40
N LEU A 100 11.47 7.47 3.13
CA LEU A 100 12.63 7.42 2.25
C LEU A 100 13.14 8.83 1.90
N ALA A 101 12.25 9.79 1.65
CA ALA A 101 12.62 11.18 1.38
C ALA A 101 13.25 11.89 2.59
N LYS A 102 12.89 11.48 3.82
CA LYS A 102 13.39 12.08 5.06
C LYS A 102 14.78 11.58 5.47
N LYS A 103 15.35 10.57 4.81
CA LYS A 103 16.68 10.04 5.15
C LYS A 103 17.75 11.09 4.77
N PRO A 104 18.45 11.73 5.73
CA PRO A 104 19.47 12.73 5.41
C PRO A 104 20.60 12.07 4.63
N ARG A 105 21.13 12.76 3.61
CA ARG A 105 22.40 12.38 2.97
C ARG A 105 23.45 12.23 4.07
N PRO A 106 24.16 11.09 4.17
CA PRO A 106 25.13 10.91 5.23
C PRO A 106 26.23 11.97 5.09
N VAL A 107 26.51 12.65 6.21
CA VAL A 107 27.57 13.63 6.53
C VAL A 107 28.96 13.30 5.92
N ALA A 108 29.15 12.08 5.40
CA ALA A 108 30.33 11.60 4.71
C ALA A 108 30.71 12.38 3.42
N GLN A 109 29.79 13.05 2.73
CA GLN A 109 30.16 13.91 1.59
C GLN A 109 30.69 15.28 2.04
N GLU A 110 30.13 15.82 3.13
CA GLU A 110 30.51 17.12 3.69
C GLU A 110 31.86 17.04 4.41
N GLN A 111 32.15 15.93 5.11
CA GLN A 111 33.48 15.68 5.67
C GLN A 111 34.54 15.42 4.60
N LYS A 112 34.18 14.84 3.45
CA LYS A 112 35.12 14.64 2.33
C LYS A 112 35.42 15.95 1.61
N SER A 113 34.44 16.84 1.43
CA SER A 113 34.68 18.17 0.85
C SER A 113 35.52 19.01 1.80
N VAL A 114 35.16 19.11 3.09
CA VAL A 114 35.91 19.88 4.08
C VAL A 114 37.34 19.36 4.25
N ARG A 115 37.55 18.03 4.21
CA ARG A 115 38.90 17.43 4.29
C ARG A 115 39.71 17.61 3.01
N ALA A 116 39.07 17.59 1.84
CA ALA A 116 39.74 17.86 0.57
C ALA A 116 40.13 19.34 0.45
N GLU A 117 39.27 20.23 0.92
CA GLU A 117 39.48 21.68 0.97
C GLU A 117 40.62 22.05 1.93
N ARG A 118 40.66 21.44 3.14
CA ARG A 118 41.80 21.55 4.07
C ARG A 118 43.12 20.98 3.56
N ALA A 119 43.09 20.05 2.60
CA ALA A 119 44.28 19.42 2.04
C ALA A 119 44.87 20.21 0.86
N LEU A 120 44.10 21.17 0.30
CA LEU A 120 44.51 22.03 -0.81
C LEU A 120 44.99 23.41 -0.34
N GLU A 121 44.67 23.81 0.89
CA GLU A 121 45.27 24.98 1.54
C GLU A 121 46.78 24.69 1.79
N PRO A 122 47.70 25.44 1.17
CA PRO A 122 49.13 25.30 1.45
C PRO A 122 49.34 25.56 2.94
N SER A 123 50.08 24.67 3.62
CA SER A 123 50.45 24.88 5.01
C SER A 123 51.12 26.26 5.11
N GLU A 124 50.44 27.23 5.71
CA GLU A 124 51.08 28.47 6.15
C GLU A 124 52.07 28.09 7.25
N VAL A 125 53.27 27.71 6.83
CA VAL A 125 54.45 27.67 7.67
C VAL A 125 54.85 29.12 7.86
N SER A 126 54.33 29.73 8.93
CA SER A 126 54.94 30.96 9.46
C SER A 126 56.16 30.61 10.31
N PRO A 127 57.22 31.44 10.25
CA PRO A 127 58.57 31.15 10.74
C PRO A 127 58.71 31.09 12.27
#